data_AF-A0A2E3PX35-F1
#
_entry.id   AF-A0A2E3PX35-F1
#
_cell.length_a   1.000
_cell.length_b   1.000
_cell.length_c   1.000
_cell.angle_alpha   90.00
_cell.angle_beta   90.00
_cell.angle_gamma   90.00
#
_symmetry.space_group_name_H-M   'P 1'
#
loop_
_entity.id
_entity.type
_entity.pdbx_description
1 polymer ?
#
loop_
_entity_poly.entity_id
_entity_poly.type
_entity_poly.pdbx_seq_one_letter_code
_entity_poly.pdbx_strand_id
1 'polypeptide(L)'
;MTGRADTPGSRDRIWWHRTLRLAAIVLGMWAVFGFAVHGLVVPLNTMVIAGFPLGFYMAAQGSLIAFVVLVFWFSARQDRIDREAGVAEPDPAREELPQ
;
A
#
# COMPACT_ATOMS: atom_id res chain seq x y z
N MET A 1 -20.61 -35.76 6.84
CA MET A 1 -20.25 -34.32 6.86
C MET A 1 -19.02 -34.15 5.99
N THR A 2 -19.18 -33.62 4.79
CA THR A 2 -18.14 -33.52 3.75
C THR A 2 -17.17 -32.39 4.06
N GLY A 3 -16.03 -32.71 4.66
CA GLY A 3 -14.87 -31.81 4.71
C GLY A 3 -14.26 -31.71 3.31
N ARG A 4 -14.56 -30.64 2.58
CA ARG A 4 -13.84 -30.32 1.34
C ARG A 4 -12.43 -29.91 1.76
N ALA A 5 -11.44 -30.76 1.47
CA ALA A 5 -10.04 -30.36 1.57
C ALA A 5 -9.79 -29.34 0.47
N ASP A 6 -9.66 -28.07 0.83
CA ASP A 6 -9.22 -27.03 -0.10
C ASP A 6 -7.78 -27.38 -0.50
N THR A 7 -7.56 -27.74 -1.77
CA THR A 7 -6.24 -28.14 -2.27
C THR A 7 -5.24 -26.98 -2.10
N PRO A 8 -4.00 -27.21 -1.62
CA PRO A 8 -3.01 -26.16 -1.34
C PRO A 8 -2.89 -25.09 -2.44
N GLY A 9 -2.81 -25.53 -3.71
CA GLY A 9 -2.67 -24.61 -4.85
C GLY A 9 -3.83 -23.63 -5.07
N SER A 10 -5.02 -23.88 -4.51
CA SER A 10 -6.16 -22.94 -4.60
C SER A 10 -6.00 -21.74 -3.65
N ARG A 11 -5.47 -21.96 -2.45
CA ARG A 11 -5.23 -20.90 -1.45
C ARG A 11 -4.05 -20.03 -1.85
N ASP A 12 -2.96 -20.64 -2.31
CA ASP A 12 -1.76 -19.92 -2.80
C ASP A 12 -2.11 -18.99 -3.97
N ARG A 13 -2.96 -19.47 -4.90
CA ARG A 13 -3.41 -18.65 -6.04
C ARG A 13 -4.24 -17.45 -5.58
N ILE A 14 -5.12 -17.61 -4.59
CA ILE A 14 -5.95 -16.52 -4.06
C ILE A 14 -5.07 -15.49 -3.35
N TRP A 15 -4.14 -15.94 -2.50
CA TRP A 15 -3.17 -15.06 -1.83
C TRP A 15 -2.36 -14.26 -2.85
N TRP A 16 -1.76 -14.93 -3.84
CA TRP A 16 -0.97 -14.28 -4.88
C TRP A 16 -1.75 -13.22 -5.67
N HIS A 17 -2.99 -13.52 -6.07
CA HIS A 17 -3.84 -12.54 -6.74
C HIS A 17 -4.16 -11.32 -5.86
N ARG A 18 -4.33 -11.51 -4.55
CA ARG A 18 -4.57 -10.40 -3.61
C ARG A 18 -3.33 -9.52 -3.46
N THR A 19 -2.15 -10.12 -3.33
CA THR A 19 -0.85 -9.42 -3.31
C THR A 19 -0.63 -8.64 -4.60
N LEU A 20 -0.80 -9.27 -5.77
CA LEU A 20 -0.66 -8.59 -7.06
C LEU A 20 -1.66 -7.43 -7.23
N ARG A 21 -2.91 -7.61 -6.79
CA ARG A 21 -3.91 -6.54 -6.83
C ARG A 21 -3.50 -5.36 -5.94
N LEU A 22 -3.00 -5.65 -4.74
CA LEU A 22 -2.49 -4.60 -3.85
C LEU A 22 -1.30 -3.87 -4.47
N ALA A 23 -0.33 -4.61 -5.01
CA ALA A 23 0.83 -4.05 -5.69
C ALA A 23 0.43 -3.19 -6.90
N ALA A 24 -0.54 -3.62 -7.72
CA ALA A 24 -1.05 -2.84 -8.84
C ALA A 24 -1.70 -1.52 -8.40
N ILE A 25 -2.46 -1.53 -7.30
CA ILE A 25 -3.06 -0.32 -6.71
C ILE A 25 -1.95 0.64 -6.23
N VAL A 26 -0.96 0.11 -5.51
CA VAL A 26 0.19 0.91 -5.03
C VAL A 26 0.96 1.49 -6.20
N LEU A 27 1.23 0.71 -7.25
CA LEU A 27 1.91 1.18 -8.45
C LEU A 27 1.11 2.28 -9.17
N GLY A 28 -0.22 2.14 -9.23
CA GLY A 28 -1.11 3.16 -9.77
C GLY A 28 -1.05 4.47 -8.96
N MET A 29 -1.16 4.39 -7.63
CA MET A 29 -1.00 5.57 -6.77
C MET A 29 0.39 6.19 -6.89
N TRP A 30 1.42 5.34 -6.93
CA TRP A 30 2.79 5.79 -7.10
C TRP A 30 2.97 6.55 -8.42
N ALA A 31 2.39 6.06 -9.52
CA ALA A 31 2.44 6.75 -10.82
C ALA A 31 1.68 8.09 -10.79
N VAL A 32 0.58 8.19 -10.04
CA VAL A 32 -0.16 9.45 -9.86
C VAL A 32 0.72 10.50 -9.15
N PHE A 33 1.29 10.16 -7.99
CA PHE A 33 2.11 11.10 -7.21
C PHE A 33 3.49 11.35 -7.82
N GLY A 34 4.03 10.39 -8.58
CA GLY A 34 5.30 10.49 -9.27
C GLY A 34 5.22 11.24 -10.60
N PHE A 35 4.16 11.05 -11.39
CA PHE A 35 4.06 11.62 -12.74
C PHE A 35 2.85 12.52 -12.95
N ALA A 36 1.64 12.06 -12.63
CA ALA A 36 0.42 12.80 -12.97
C ALA A 36 0.36 14.17 -12.28
N VAL A 37 0.72 14.24 -11.01
CA VAL A 37 0.76 15.49 -10.24
C VAL A 37 1.76 16.49 -10.83
N HIS A 38 2.93 16.02 -11.28
CA HIS A 38 3.95 16.87 -11.90
C HIS A 38 3.52 17.34 -13.30
N GLY A 39 2.82 16.49 -14.08
CA GLY A 39 2.24 16.88 -15.37
C GLY A 39 1.12 17.92 -15.26
N LEU A 40 0.42 17.96 -14.12
CA LEU A 40 -0.69 18.88 -13.83
C LEU A 40 -0.27 20.09 -12.98
N VAL A 41 1.03 20.41 -12.90
CA VAL A 41 1.54 21.52 -12.07
C VAL A 41 0.87 22.86 -12.38
N VAL A 42 0.68 23.19 -13.66
CA VAL A 42 0.11 24.48 -14.09
C VAL A 42 -1.32 24.67 -13.58
N PRO A 43 -2.28 23.75 -13.83
CA PRO A 43 -3.62 23.87 -13.28
C PRO A 43 -3.64 23.74 -11.75
N LEU A 44 -2.79 22.90 -11.14
CA LEU A 44 -2.74 22.74 -9.68
C LEU A 44 -2.26 24.00 -8.97
N ASN A 45 -1.34 24.77 -9.55
CA ASN A 45 -0.83 26.01 -8.96
C ASN A 45 -1.87 27.13 -8.84
N THR A 46 -3.07 26.97 -9.39
CA THR A 46 -4.20 27.89 -9.15
C THR A 46 -4.77 27.78 -7.73
N MET A 47 -4.54 26.64 -7.07
CA MET A 47 -4.93 26.41 -5.68
C MET A 47 -3.74 26.67 -4.76
N VAL A 48 -3.98 27.28 -3.61
CA VAL A 48 -2.95 27.54 -2.59
C VAL A 48 -3.22 26.67 -1.38
N ILE A 49 -2.20 25.94 -0.93
CA ILE A 49 -2.23 25.13 0.29
C ILE A 49 -1.05 25.52 1.18
N ALA A 50 -1.31 25.74 2.47
CA ALA A 50 -0.29 26.12 3.45
C ALA A 50 0.61 27.31 3.02
N GLY A 51 0.06 28.25 2.25
CA GLY A 51 0.79 29.43 1.74
C GLY A 51 1.57 29.21 0.44
N PHE A 52 1.54 28.00 -0.14
CA PHE A 52 2.24 27.66 -1.39
C PHE A 52 1.27 27.22 -2.49
N PRO A 53 1.57 27.48 -3.77
CA PRO A 53 0.83 26.88 -4.88
C PRO A 53 0.84 25.35 -4.76
N LEU A 54 -0.30 24.70 -4.96
CA LEU A 54 -0.46 23.27 -4.68
C LEU A 54 0.49 22.40 -5.51
N GLY A 55 0.67 22.71 -6.80
CA GLY A 55 1.62 21.98 -7.65
C GLY A 55 3.06 22.10 -7.14
N PHE A 56 3.46 23.30 -6.70
CA PHE A 56 4.76 23.52 -6.06
C PHE A 56 4.90 22.73 -4.75
N TYR A 57 3.90 22.79 -3.86
CA TYR A 57 3.88 22.05 -2.61
C TYR A 57 4.04 20.54 -2.84
N MET A 58 3.30 20.00 -3.82
CA MET A 58 3.37 18.58 -4.15
C MET A 58 4.74 18.16 -4.68
N ALA A 59 5.36 18.97 -5.53
CA ALA A 59 6.70 18.72 -6.04
C ALA A 59 7.78 18.81 -4.95
N ALA A 60 7.62 19.73 -3.98
CA ALA A 60 8.60 19.96 -2.92
C ALA A 60 8.54 18.90 -1.80
N GLN A 61 7.34 18.56 -1.33
CA GLN A 61 7.18 17.67 -0.17
C GLN A 61 5.90 16.82 -0.19
N GLY A 62 4.83 17.29 -0.85
CA GLY A 62 3.54 16.60 -0.82
C GLY A 62 3.60 15.18 -1.40
N SER A 63 4.27 14.98 -2.54
CA SER A 63 4.44 13.64 -3.11
C SER A 63 5.33 12.75 -2.25
N LEU A 64 6.36 13.30 -1.58
CA LEU A 64 7.20 12.54 -0.66
C LEU A 64 6.39 12.04 0.54
N ILE A 65 5.59 12.90 1.16
CA ILE A 65 4.68 12.53 2.25
C ILE A 65 3.70 11.45 1.79
N ALA A 66 3.11 11.61 0.59
CA ALA A 66 2.21 10.63 0.01
C ALA A 66 2.88 9.26 -0.17
N PHE A 67 4.15 9.22 -0.62
CA PHE A 67 4.89 7.96 -0.73
C PHE A 67 5.14 7.29 0.61
N VAL A 68 5.50 8.05 1.65
CA VAL A 68 5.69 7.49 3.01
C VAL A 68 4.39 6.86 3.52
N VAL A 69 3.28 7.59 3.43
CA VAL A 69 1.95 7.08 3.81
C VAL A 69 1.60 5.83 3.00
N LEU A 70 1.87 5.83 1.70
CA LEU A 70 1.60 4.72 0.80
C LEU A 70 2.39 3.45 1.20
N VAL A 71 3.65 3.59 1.61
CA VAL A 71 4.48 2.48 2.08
C VAL A 71 3.93 1.87 3.36
N PHE A 72 3.61 2.69 4.38
CA PHE A 72 3.02 2.17 5.62
C PHE A 72 1.68 1.51 5.39
N TRP A 73 0.83 2.12 4.55
CA TRP A 73 -0.46 1.55 4.19
C TRP A 73 -0.31 0.22 3.44
N PHE A 74 0.60 0.14 2.48
CA PHE A 74 0.93 -1.09 1.76
C PHE A 74 1.38 -2.18 2.73
N SER A 75 2.36 -1.87 3.59
CA SER A 75 2.89 -2.82 4.57
C SER A 75 1.79 -3.37 5.48
N ALA A 76 0.98 -2.50 6.09
CA ALA A 76 -0.13 -2.92 6.95
C ALA A 76 -1.18 -3.77 6.20
N ARG A 77 -1.43 -3.47 4.92
CA ARG A 77 -2.40 -4.20 4.12
C ARG A 77 -1.88 -5.56 3.65
N GLN A 78 -0.59 -5.62 3.29
CA GLN A 78 0.11 -6.85 2.90
C GLN A 78 0.17 -7.81 4.09
N ASP A 79 0.59 -7.32 5.25
CA ASP A 79 0.62 -8.07 6.51
C ASP A 79 -0.77 -8.66 6.88
N ARG A 80 -1.84 -7.91 6.63
CA ARG A 80 -3.20 -8.45 6.77
C ARG A 80 -3.52 -9.57 5.77
N ILE A 81 -3.10 -9.45 4.51
CA ILE A 81 -3.28 -10.49 3.49
C ILE A 81 -2.51 -11.75 3.87
N ASP A 82 -1.29 -11.59 4.38
CA ASP A 82 -0.42 -12.70 4.79
C ASP A 82 -0.99 -13.44 6.01
N ARG A 83 -1.53 -12.70 7.00
CA ARG A 83 -2.26 -13.30 8.13
C ARG A 83 -3.51 -14.06 7.70
N GLU A 84 -4.32 -13.46 6.81
CA GLU A 84 -5.52 -14.11 6.27
C GLU A 84 -5.19 -15.39 5.48
N ALA A 85 -3.99 -15.47 4.90
CA ALA A 85 -3.49 -16.63 4.16
C ALA A 85 -2.71 -17.65 5.03
N GLY A 86 -2.44 -17.33 6.30
CA GLY A 86 -1.67 -18.20 7.20
C GLY A 86 -0.18 -18.27 6.89
N VAL A 87 0.37 -17.25 6.22
CA VAL A 87 1.78 -17.14 5.81
C VAL A 87 2.49 -15.95 6.45
N ALA A 88 1.85 -15.30 7.42
CA ALA A 88 2.46 -14.21 8.17
C ALA A 88 3.63 -14.72 9.04
N GLU A 89 4.67 -13.91 9.11
CA GLU A 89 5.79 -14.14 10.03
C GLU A 89 5.30 -14.08 11.48
N PRO A 90 5.83 -14.93 12.39
CA PRO A 90 5.59 -14.81 13.82
C PRO A 90 5.97 -13.42 14.33
N ASP A 91 5.14 -12.85 15.20
CA ASP A 91 5.40 -11.55 15.83
C ASP A 91 6.46 -11.72 16.93
N PRO A 92 7.71 -11.25 16.73
CA PRO A 92 8.78 -11.45 17.71
C PRO A 92 8.46 -10.79 19.06
N ALA A 93 7.63 -9.73 19.06
CA ALA A 93 7.24 -9.04 20.29
C ALA A 93 6.26 -9.84 21.16
N ARG A 94 5.59 -10.86 20.60
CA ARG A 94 4.72 -11.79 21.36
C ARG A 94 5.50 -12.93 22.00
N GLU A 95 6.69 -13.21 21.49
CA GLU A 95 7.52 -14.35 21.88
C GLU A 95 8.44 -14.02 23.07
N GLU A 96 8.75 -12.74 23.27
CA GLU A 96 9.54 -12.24 24.42
C GLU A 96 8.74 -12.09 25.73
N LEU A 97 7.41 -12.24 25.71
CA LEU A 97 6.59 -12.13 26.92
C LEU A 97 6.68 -13.41 27.75
N PRO A 98 7.19 -13.36 29.01
CA PRO A 98 7.12 -14.50 29.91
C PRO A 98 5.65 -14.85 30.19
N GLN A 99 5.30 -16.13 29.98
CA GLN A 99 4.00 -16.71 30.33
C GLN A 99 3.82 -16.79 31.85
#